data_AF-A0A2W2C362-F1
#
_entry.id   AF-A0A2W2C362-F1
#
_cell.length_a   1.000
_cell.length_b   1.000
_cell.length_c   1.000
_cell.angle_alpha   90.00
_cell.angle_beta   90.00
_cell.angle_gamma   90.00
#
_symmetry.space_group_name_H-M   'P 1'
#
loop_
_entity.id
_entity.type
_entity.pdbx_description
1 polymer ?
#
loop_
_entity_poly.entity_id
_entity_poly.type
_entity_poly.pdbx_seq_one_letter_code
_entity_poly.pdbx_strand_id
1 'polypeptide(L)'
;GDGWAAQGNILTGPEVVDALRDTWLTGTDRPFAQRLLAALRAGQRAGGDRRGQQSAGLLVVRQGGGYGGTGDLLVDLRVDDHPDPITELDRLLAVHTLMFSRPDPATLLDLAGALAAEVAGLLTALGHPADPAEPEDALVDWAGMENLEERLVPGRIDPVVLARLRTAVPHVPAPRSPA
;
A
#
# COMPACT_ATOMS: atom_id res chain seq x y z
N GLY A 1 25.17 12.43 -1.86
CA GLY A 1 24.93 13.17 -3.12
C GLY A 1 24.02 14.34 -2.83
N ASP A 2 23.43 14.93 -3.87
CA ASP A 2 22.42 15.97 -3.68
C ASP A 2 21.11 15.37 -3.17
N GLY A 3 20.72 15.70 -1.93
CA GLY A 3 19.48 15.20 -1.32
C GLY A 3 19.44 13.71 -0.95
N TRP A 4 20.57 12.99 -0.95
CA TRP A 4 20.61 11.58 -0.56
C TRP A 4 21.96 11.15 0.04
N ALA A 5 21.93 10.10 0.87
CA ALA A 5 23.11 9.40 1.37
C ALA A 5 22.83 7.89 1.40
N ALA A 6 23.85 7.09 1.05
CA ALA A 6 23.82 5.64 1.17
C ALA A 6 25.10 5.20 1.90
N GLN A 7 24.94 4.40 2.94
CA GLN A 7 26.03 4.00 3.82
C GLN A 7 25.77 2.59 4.35
N GLY A 8 26.84 1.90 4.76
CA GLY A 8 26.74 0.63 5.45
C GLY A 8 28.06 0.27 6.11
N ASN A 9 28.00 -0.60 7.12
CA ASN A 9 29.17 -1.16 7.80
C ASN A 9 29.21 -2.68 7.57
N ILE A 10 30.41 -3.26 7.67
CA ILE A 10 30.60 -4.72 7.54
C ILE A 10 30.03 -5.28 6.22
N LEU A 11 29.96 -4.44 5.18
CA LEU A 11 29.48 -4.84 3.86
C LEU A 11 30.44 -5.85 3.22
N THR A 12 29.91 -6.69 2.34
CA THR A 12 30.73 -7.64 1.55
C THR A 12 31.76 -6.91 0.68
N GLY A 13 31.38 -5.75 0.12
CA GLY A 13 32.25 -4.91 -0.70
C GLY A 13 31.59 -3.58 -1.10
N PRO A 14 32.30 -2.69 -1.82
CA PRO A 14 31.79 -1.39 -2.27
C PRO A 14 30.58 -1.49 -3.20
N GLU A 15 30.45 -2.60 -3.94
CA GLU A 15 29.36 -2.88 -4.88
C GLU A 15 27.97 -2.79 -4.23
N VAL A 16 27.87 -3.02 -2.91
CA VAL A 16 26.63 -2.87 -2.15
C VAL A 16 26.14 -1.43 -2.13
N VAL A 17 27.05 -0.47 -1.89
CA VAL A 17 26.71 0.96 -1.88
C VAL A 17 26.49 1.48 -3.29
N ASP A 18 27.24 0.97 -4.28
CA ASP A 18 27.01 1.30 -5.69
C ASP A 18 25.62 0.86 -6.14
N ALA A 19 25.19 -0.37 -5.81
CA ALA A 19 23.86 -0.88 -6.15
C ALA A 19 22.72 -0.08 -5.50
N LEU A 20 22.88 0.32 -4.22
CA LEU A 20 21.97 1.23 -3.53
C LEU A 20 21.83 2.57 -4.27
N ARG A 21 22.97 3.21 -4.56
CA ARG A 21 23.02 4.50 -5.27
C ARG A 21 22.37 4.39 -6.64
N ASP A 22 22.79 3.42 -7.45
CA ASP A 22 22.40 3.35 -8.86
C ASP A 22 20.91 3.03 -9.00
N THR A 23 20.38 2.16 -8.14
CA THR A 23 18.94 1.88 -8.07
C THR A 23 18.14 3.09 -7.59
N TRP A 24 18.66 3.82 -6.59
CA TRP A 24 18.04 5.08 -6.16
C TRP A 24 18.01 6.06 -7.33
N LEU A 25 19.13 6.34 -7.98
CA LEU A 25 19.21 7.35 -9.04
C LEU A 25 18.37 7.03 -10.28
N THR A 26 18.24 5.75 -10.63
CA THR A 26 17.49 5.31 -11.83
C THR A 26 15.99 5.10 -11.57
N GLY A 27 15.57 4.88 -10.32
CA GLY A 27 14.18 4.57 -9.97
C GLY A 27 13.26 5.76 -9.72
N THR A 28 13.46 6.88 -10.41
CA THR A 28 12.71 8.14 -10.19
C THR A 28 11.24 8.07 -10.59
N ASP A 29 10.86 7.06 -11.37
CA ASP A 29 9.50 6.74 -11.79
C ASP A 29 8.66 6.07 -10.70
N ARG A 30 9.29 5.58 -9.62
CA ARG A 30 8.61 4.88 -8.52
C ARG A 30 8.13 5.85 -7.45
N PRO A 31 7.02 5.53 -6.76
CA PRO A 31 6.68 6.16 -5.49
C PRO A 31 7.86 6.14 -4.51
N PHE A 32 8.04 7.24 -3.77
CA PHE A 32 9.23 7.48 -2.95
C PHE A 32 9.60 6.31 -2.01
N ALA A 33 8.61 5.77 -1.28
CA ALA A 33 8.79 4.63 -0.38
C ALA A 33 9.23 3.36 -1.12
N GLN A 34 8.63 3.08 -2.29
CA GLN A 34 8.99 1.94 -3.13
C GLN A 34 10.39 2.09 -3.72
N ARG A 35 10.79 3.32 -4.07
CA ARG A 35 12.13 3.64 -4.56
C ARG A 35 13.21 3.37 -3.50
N LEU A 36 12.97 3.77 -2.25
CA LEU A 36 13.86 3.46 -1.13
C LEU A 36 13.99 1.95 -0.91
N LEU A 37 12.87 1.23 -0.88
CA LEU A 37 12.87 -0.21 -0.71
C LEU A 37 13.56 -0.96 -1.86
N ALA A 38 13.35 -0.50 -3.11
CA ALA A 38 14.03 -1.05 -4.27
C ALA A 38 15.55 -0.89 -4.17
N ALA A 39 16.03 0.26 -3.72
CA ALA A 39 17.45 0.50 -3.47
C ALA A 39 17.99 -0.42 -2.38
N LEU A 40 17.29 -0.54 -1.25
CA LEU A 40 17.67 -1.45 -0.15
C LEU A 40 17.81 -2.89 -0.63
N ARG A 41 16.82 -3.37 -1.40
CA ARG A 41 16.83 -4.71 -2.00
C ARG A 41 17.99 -4.91 -2.99
N ALA A 42 18.33 -3.88 -3.75
CA ALA A 42 19.47 -3.93 -4.67
C ALA A 42 20.81 -4.06 -3.92
N GLY A 43 21.00 -3.30 -2.85
CA GLY A 43 22.17 -3.42 -1.98
C GLY A 43 22.30 -4.82 -1.38
N GLN A 44 21.21 -5.39 -0.86
CA GLN A 44 21.22 -6.76 -0.33
C GLN A 44 21.60 -7.79 -1.40
N ARG A 45 21.08 -7.66 -2.63
CA ARG A 45 21.42 -8.57 -3.75
C ARG A 45 22.86 -8.42 -4.24
N ALA A 46 23.46 -7.25 -4.08
CA ALA A 46 24.88 -7.01 -4.39
C ALA A 46 25.83 -7.61 -3.34
N GLY A 47 25.30 -8.18 -2.26
CA GLY A 47 26.06 -8.92 -1.24
C GLY A 47 25.68 -8.54 0.19
N GLY A 48 25.14 -7.33 0.40
CA GLY A 48 24.63 -6.88 1.70
C GLY A 48 25.67 -6.83 2.82
N ASP A 49 25.19 -6.99 4.05
CA ASP A 49 26.04 -7.18 5.23
C ASP A 49 26.63 -8.59 5.23
N ARG A 50 27.93 -8.71 5.53
CA ARG A 50 28.65 -9.99 5.56
C ARG A 50 28.08 -10.99 6.56
N ARG A 51 27.32 -10.52 7.55
CA ARG A 51 26.65 -11.36 8.57
C ARG A 51 25.29 -11.90 8.09
N GLY A 52 24.79 -11.46 6.94
CA GLY A 52 23.44 -11.74 6.46
C GLY A 52 22.42 -10.66 6.85
N GLN A 53 21.13 -11.01 6.80
CA GLN A 53 20.03 -10.12 7.14
C GLN A 53 19.18 -10.74 8.26
N GLN A 54 18.63 -9.89 9.13
CA GLN A 54 17.75 -10.29 10.23
C GLN A 54 16.60 -9.30 10.42
N SER A 55 16.86 -8.00 10.22
CA SER A 55 15.86 -6.96 10.34
C SER A 55 15.95 -5.95 9.19
N ALA A 56 14.85 -5.23 8.96
CA ALA A 56 14.77 -4.13 8.01
C ALA A 56 13.70 -3.12 8.47
N GLY A 57 13.87 -1.86 8.07
CA GLY A 57 12.89 -0.81 8.36
C GLY A 57 12.78 0.19 7.23
N LEU A 58 11.61 0.80 7.09
CA LEU A 58 11.32 1.86 6.14
C LEU A 58 10.55 2.97 6.86
N LEU A 59 11.18 4.14 6.93
CA LEU A 59 10.59 5.35 7.49
C LEU A 59 10.53 6.42 6.40
N VAL A 60 9.33 6.96 6.16
CA VAL A 60 9.10 8.08 5.26
C VAL A 60 8.26 9.12 5.98
N VAL A 61 8.75 10.35 6.00
CA VAL A 61 8.03 11.50 6.53
C VAL A 61 7.74 12.51 5.42
N ARG A 62 6.58 13.12 5.47
CA ARG A 62 6.14 14.17 4.56
C ARG A 62 5.23 15.10 5.35
N GLN A 63 5.44 16.41 5.21
CA GLN A 63 4.58 17.41 5.85
C GLN A 63 3.10 17.13 5.53
N GLY A 64 2.28 16.94 6.58
CA GLY A 64 0.85 16.62 6.45
C GLY A 64 0.55 15.30 5.74
N GLY A 65 1.54 14.40 5.66
CA GLY A 65 1.44 13.11 4.99
C GLY A 65 0.94 11.99 5.88
N GLY A 66 0.73 12.23 7.18
CA GLY A 66 0.17 11.23 8.08
C GLY A 66 -1.29 10.90 7.78
N TYR A 67 -1.76 9.81 8.38
CA TYR A 67 -3.13 9.33 8.26
C TYR A 67 -4.15 10.42 8.61
N GLY A 68 -5.19 10.60 7.78
CA GLY A 68 -6.15 11.69 7.93
C GLY A 68 -5.56 13.10 7.78
N GLY A 69 -4.31 13.22 7.28
CA GLY A 69 -3.54 14.47 7.30
C GLY A 69 -3.02 14.84 8.70
N THR A 70 -3.07 13.92 9.66
CA THR A 70 -2.60 14.17 11.03
C THR A 70 -1.11 13.87 11.14
N GLY A 71 -0.31 14.92 11.32
CA GLY A 71 1.15 14.80 11.43
C GLY A 71 1.86 14.46 10.12
N ASP A 72 3.12 14.07 10.24
CA ASP A 72 4.05 13.98 9.10
C ASP A 72 4.50 12.54 8.78
N LEU A 73 4.04 11.54 9.54
CA LEU A 73 4.48 10.16 9.40
C LEU A 73 3.73 9.46 8.27
N LEU A 74 4.35 9.36 7.08
CA LEU A 74 3.73 8.78 5.89
C LEU A 74 3.89 7.25 5.84
N VAL A 75 5.04 6.72 6.22
CA VAL A 75 5.32 5.27 6.29
C VAL A 75 6.24 5.03 7.49
N ASP A 76 5.89 4.10 8.36
CA ASP A 76 6.78 3.54 9.38
C ASP A 76 6.55 2.03 9.48
N LEU A 77 7.43 1.28 8.84
CA LEU A 77 7.32 -0.17 8.75
C LEU A 77 8.62 -0.81 9.23
N ARG A 78 8.47 -1.87 10.02
CA ARG A 78 9.59 -2.58 10.62
C ARG A 78 9.37 -4.08 10.53
N VAL A 79 10.45 -4.78 10.22
CA VAL A 79 10.58 -6.23 10.38
C VAL A 79 11.75 -6.42 11.32
N ASP A 80 11.47 -6.67 12.60
CA ASP A 80 12.50 -6.70 13.63
C ASP A 80 13.24 -8.05 13.69
N ASP A 81 12.63 -9.15 13.21
CA ASP A 81 13.26 -10.47 13.11
C ASP A 81 12.60 -11.31 12.00
N HIS A 82 13.34 -11.57 10.92
CA HIS A 82 12.95 -12.46 9.83
C HIS A 82 14.20 -12.89 9.02
N PRO A 83 14.28 -14.11 8.45
CA PRO A 83 15.40 -14.51 7.59
C PRO A 83 15.44 -13.75 6.25
N ASP A 84 14.32 -13.16 5.83
CA ASP A 84 14.21 -12.32 4.64
C ASP A 84 13.40 -11.03 4.93
N PRO A 85 13.93 -10.11 5.77
CA PRO A 85 13.18 -8.98 6.29
C PRO A 85 12.88 -7.94 5.22
N ILE A 86 13.69 -7.83 4.15
CA ILE A 86 13.46 -6.87 3.06
C ILE A 86 12.28 -7.32 2.19
N THR A 87 12.14 -8.62 1.92
CA THR A 87 10.96 -9.14 1.22
C THR A 87 9.71 -8.99 2.07
N GLU A 88 9.80 -9.19 3.38
CA GLU A 88 8.65 -8.98 4.27
C GLU A 88 8.28 -7.48 4.37
N LEU A 89 9.27 -6.58 4.36
CA LEU A 89 9.04 -5.14 4.31
C LEU A 89 8.31 -4.71 3.03
N ASP A 90 8.55 -5.38 1.90
CA ASP A 90 7.82 -5.19 0.64
C ASP A 90 6.37 -5.62 0.73
N ARG A 91 6.11 -6.78 1.35
CA ARG A 91 4.75 -7.24 1.63
C ARG A 91 4.01 -6.24 2.52
N LEU A 92 4.65 -5.74 3.58
CA LEU A 92 4.09 -4.72 4.47
C LEU A 92 3.85 -3.40 3.73
N LEU A 93 4.77 -2.96 2.87
CA LEU A 93 4.60 -1.75 2.08
C LEU A 93 3.44 -1.88 1.10
N ALA A 94 3.21 -3.05 0.50
CA ALA A 94 2.07 -3.30 -0.36
C ALA A 94 0.74 -3.19 0.39
N VAL A 95 0.65 -3.79 1.59
CA VAL A 95 -0.52 -3.66 2.49
C VAL A 95 -0.74 -2.20 2.89
N HIS A 96 0.31 -1.51 3.32
CA HIS A 96 0.25 -0.09 3.65
C HIS A 96 -0.23 0.76 2.47
N THR A 97 0.31 0.51 1.27
CA THR A 97 -0.07 1.25 0.05
C THR A 97 -1.54 1.03 -0.28
N LEU A 98 -2.03 -0.20 -0.13
CA LEU A 98 -3.43 -0.52 -0.35
C LEU A 98 -4.34 0.26 0.60
N MET A 99 -4.03 0.30 1.90
CA MET A 99 -4.92 0.90 2.90
C MET A 99 -4.83 2.43 2.98
N PHE A 100 -3.62 2.99 2.88
CA PHE A 100 -3.37 4.38 3.29
C PHE A 100 -2.94 5.31 2.15
N SER A 101 -2.82 4.82 0.91
CA SER A 101 -2.51 5.72 -0.22
C SER A 101 -3.76 6.36 -0.78
N ARG A 102 -3.68 7.65 -1.05
CA ARG A 102 -4.71 8.38 -1.78
C ARG A 102 -4.70 7.99 -3.27
N PRO A 103 -5.88 7.98 -3.93
CA PRO A 103 -5.99 7.61 -5.32
C PRO A 103 -5.38 8.70 -6.20
N ASP A 104 -4.90 8.30 -7.38
CA ASP A 104 -4.58 9.25 -8.44
C ASP A 104 -5.89 9.78 -9.04
N PRO A 105 -6.19 11.09 -8.99
CA PRO A 105 -7.40 11.63 -9.58
C PRO A 105 -7.58 11.30 -11.06
N ALA A 106 -6.49 11.05 -11.80
CA ALA A 106 -6.52 10.70 -13.21
C ALA A 106 -6.99 9.26 -13.49
N THR A 107 -6.99 8.38 -12.48
CA THR A 107 -7.41 6.98 -12.64
C THR A 107 -8.80 6.69 -12.12
N LEU A 108 -9.44 7.66 -11.46
CA LEU A 108 -10.77 7.53 -10.88
C LEU A 108 -11.83 7.27 -11.95
N LEU A 109 -12.81 6.45 -11.60
CA LEU A 109 -13.97 6.13 -12.45
C LEU A 109 -15.21 6.84 -11.90
N ASP A 110 -16.08 7.33 -12.79
CA ASP A 110 -17.36 7.91 -12.38
C ASP A 110 -18.27 6.82 -11.82
N LEU A 111 -18.74 6.99 -10.59
CA LEU A 111 -19.63 6.04 -9.93
C LEU A 111 -21.07 6.27 -10.40
N ALA A 112 -21.35 5.90 -11.64
CA ALA A 112 -22.65 6.14 -12.28
C ALA A 112 -23.07 4.98 -13.20
N GLY A 113 -24.38 4.94 -13.51
CA GLY A 113 -24.96 4.00 -14.47
C GLY A 113 -24.63 2.54 -14.16
N ALA A 114 -24.09 1.83 -15.15
CA ALA A 114 -23.78 0.40 -15.01
C ALA A 114 -22.74 0.11 -13.90
N LEU A 115 -21.78 1.01 -13.68
CA LEU A 115 -20.76 0.82 -12.63
C LEU A 115 -21.37 0.98 -11.23
N ALA A 116 -22.25 1.98 -11.03
CA ALA A 116 -22.97 2.14 -9.78
C ALA A 116 -23.84 0.90 -9.46
N ALA A 117 -24.52 0.36 -10.47
CA ALA A 117 -25.30 -0.87 -10.32
C ALA A 117 -24.44 -2.10 -10.00
N GLU A 118 -23.25 -2.22 -10.61
CA GLU A 118 -22.29 -3.28 -10.25
C GLU A 118 -21.85 -3.16 -8.79
N VAL A 119 -21.41 -1.96 -8.38
CA VAL A 119 -20.94 -1.70 -7.02
C VAL A 119 -22.04 -1.99 -6.00
N ALA A 120 -23.27 -1.53 -6.24
CA ALA A 120 -24.42 -1.82 -5.37
C ALA A 120 -24.67 -3.32 -5.22
N GLY A 121 -24.58 -4.08 -6.32
CA GLY A 121 -24.73 -5.53 -6.32
C GLY A 121 -23.63 -6.24 -5.52
N LEU A 122 -22.37 -5.82 -5.67
CA LEU A 122 -21.24 -6.37 -4.91
C LEU A 122 -21.39 -6.08 -3.41
N LEU A 123 -21.72 -4.84 -3.03
CA LEU A 123 -21.95 -4.43 -1.65
C LEU A 123 -23.10 -5.23 -1.02
N THR A 124 -24.21 -5.38 -1.74
CA THR A 124 -25.36 -6.16 -1.27
C THR A 124 -24.97 -7.63 -1.04
N ALA A 125 -24.18 -8.23 -1.94
CA ALA A 125 -23.67 -9.60 -1.77
C ALA A 125 -22.74 -9.75 -0.55
N LEU A 126 -22.09 -8.67 -0.12
CA LEU A 126 -21.25 -8.62 1.08
C LEU A 126 -22.03 -8.32 2.37
N GLY A 127 -23.35 -8.14 2.29
CA GLY A 127 -24.19 -7.82 3.45
C GLY A 127 -24.33 -6.32 3.71
N HIS A 128 -23.99 -5.47 2.73
CA HIS A 128 -24.22 -4.02 2.74
C HIS A 128 -25.28 -3.66 1.70
N PRO A 129 -26.59 -3.71 2.05
CA PRO A 129 -27.66 -3.36 1.12
C PRO A 129 -27.43 -1.96 0.55
N ALA A 130 -27.45 -1.84 -0.77
CA ALA A 130 -27.16 -0.60 -1.47
C ALA A 130 -28.18 -0.36 -2.59
N ASP A 131 -28.65 0.87 -2.74
CA ASP A 131 -29.44 1.28 -3.90
C ASP A 131 -28.49 1.49 -5.11
N PRO A 132 -28.74 0.85 -6.28
CA PRO A 132 -28.00 1.13 -7.51
C PRO A 132 -27.96 2.60 -7.93
N ALA A 133 -28.94 3.42 -7.54
CA ALA A 133 -28.96 4.85 -7.81
C ALA A 133 -28.05 5.64 -6.85
N GLU A 134 -27.86 5.15 -5.61
CA GLU A 134 -27.15 5.84 -4.54
C GLU A 134 -26.29 4.85 -3.71
N PRO A 135 -25.26 4.20 -4.30
CA PRO A 135 -24.46 3.20 -3.59
C PRO A 135 -23.40 3.79 -2.64
N GLU A 136 -23.26 5.12 -2.59
CA GLU A 136 -22.13 5.81 -1.96
C GLU A 136 -22.06 5.58 -0.44
N ASP A 137 -23.19 5.67 0.27
CA ASP A 137 -23.22 5.47 1.71
C ASP A 137 -22.80 4.03 2.09
N ALA A 138 -23.34 3.03 1.38
CA ALA A 138 -22.97 1.62 1.59
C ALA A 138 -21.50 1.35 1.22
N LEU A 139 -20.98 2.05 0.20
CA LEU A 139 -19.57 1.98 -0.17
C LEU A 139 -18.67 2.56 0.92
N VAL A 140 -19.04 3.72 1.49
CA VAL A 140 -18.32 4.37 2.59
C VAL A 140 -18.29 3.46 3.82
N ASP A 141 -19.44 2.89 4.19
CA ASP A 141 -19.55 1.97 5.32
C ASP A 141 -18.63 0.76 5.15
N TRP A 142 -18.73 0.07 4.01
CA TRP A 142 -17.90 -1.11 3.72
C TRP A 142 -16.40 -0.76 3.66
N ALA A 143 -16.04 0.33 2.97
CA ALA A 143 -14.66 0.76 2.85
C ALA A 143 -14.04 1.12 4.20
N GLY A 144 -14.81 1.70 5.13
CA GLY A 144 -14.36 1.97 6.49
C GLY A 144 -14.04 0.71 7.29
N MET A 145 -14.77 -0.39 7.10
CA MET A 145 -14.44 -1.67 7.75
C MET A 145 -13.19 -2.33 7.15
N GLU A 146 -12.94 -2.10 5.85
CA GLU A 146 -11.78 -2.64 5.14
C GLU A 146 -10.53 -1.75 5.22
N ASN A 147 -10.60 -0.61 5.93
CA ASN A 147 -9.53 0.40 6.04
C ASN A 147 -9.14 1.00 4.68
N LEU A 148 -10.12 1.41 3.87
CA LEU A 148 -9.96 1.98 2.55
C LEU A 148 -10.45 3.44 2.45
N GLU A 149 -10.73 4.10 3.58
CA GLU A 149 -11.30 5.45 3.65
C GLU A 149 -10.43 6.53 2.98
N GLU A 150 -9.10 6.41 3.02
CA GLU A 150 -8.19 7.34 2.30
C GLU A 150 -8.32 7.24 0.76
N ARG A 151 -9.06 6.25 0.27
CA ARG A 151 -9.31 6.00 -1.16
C ARG A 151 -10.67 6.47 -1.65
N LEU A 152 -11.55 6.88 -0.75
CA LEU A 152 -12.89 7.32 -1.10
C LEU A 152 -12.87 8.72 -1.72
N VAL A 153 -13.59 8.89 -2.82
CA VAL A 153 -13.75 10.18 -3.51
C VAL A 153 -15.22 10.35 -3.88
N PRO A 154 -15.89 11.42 -3.43
CA PRO A 154 -17.32 11.58 -3.68
C PRO A 154 -17.70 11.52 -5.17
N GLY A 155 -18.76 10.78 -5.48
CA GLY A 155 -19.26 10.54 -6.85
C GLY A 155 -18.32 9.73 -7.76
N ARG A 156 -17.19 9.23 -7.25
CA ARG A 156 -16.20 8.46 -8.01
C ARG A 156 -15.74 7.24 -7.24
N ILE A 157 -15.10 6.30 -7.94
CA ILE A 157 -14.50 5.11 -7.32
C ILE A 157 -13.08 4.89 -7.83
N ASP A 158 -12.18 4.61 -6.89
CA ASP A 158 -10.83 4.17 -7.20
C ASP A 158 -10.85 2.74 -7.76
N PRO A 159 -10.22 2.47 -8.92
CA PRO A 159 -10.06 1.12 -9.45
C PRO A 159 -9.52 0.08 -8.45
N VAL A 160 -8.69 0.48 -7.48
CA VAL A 160 -8.18 -0.40 -6.42
C VAL A 160 -9.29 -0.81 -5.47
N VAL A 161 -10.17 0.13 -5.06
CA VAL A 161 -11.34 -0.16 -4.22
C VAL A 161 -12.32 -1.07 -4.98
N LEU A 162 -12.57 -0.78 -6.26
CA LEU A 162 -13.41 -1.62 -7.10
C LEU A 162 -12.86 -3.06 -7.26
N ALA A 163 -11.54 -3.20 -7.48
CA ALA A 163 -10.90 -4.52 -7.54
C ALA A 163 -11.02 -5.26 -6.20
N ARG A 164 -10.88 -4.54 -5.08
CA ARG A 164 -11.06 -5.11 -3.74
C ARG A 164 -12.50 -5.59 -3.51
N LEU A 165 -13.51 -4.81 -3.90
CA LEU A 165 -14.92 -5.23 -3.86
C LEU A 165 -15.15 -6.52 -4.66
N ARG A 166 -14.69 -6.55 -5.91
CA ARG A 166 -14.84 -7.72 -6.80
C ARG A 166 -14.19 -8.99 -6.22
N THR A 167 -13.08 -8.84 -5.51
CA THR A 167 -12.36 -9.97 -4.88
C THR A 167 -12.89 -10.35 -3.50
N ALA A 168 -13.72 -9.52 -2.87
CA ALA A 168 -14.29 -9.80 -1.55
C ALA A 168 -15.53 -10.73 -1.62
N VAL A 169 -16.30 -10.66 -2.71
CA VAL A 169 -17.55 -11.43 -2.91
C VAL A 169 -17.42 -12.98 -2.84
N PRO A 170 -16.25 -13.64 -3.01
CA PRO A 170 -16.13 -15.09 -2.85
C PRO A 170 -15.99 -15.61 -1.39
N HIS A 171 -16.05 -14.78 -0.34
CA HIS A 171 -15.80 -15.20 1.06
C HIS A 171 -16.89 -14.74 2.04
N VAL A 172 -18.16 -15.07 1.79
CA VAL A 172 -19.18 -15.00 2.87
C VAL A 172 -19.14 -16.33 3.63
N PRO A 173 -18.56 -16.41 4.85
CA PRO A 173 -18.75 -17.58 5.69
C PRO A 173 -20.24 -17.70 6.02
N ALA A 174 -20.77 -18.91 5.95
CA ALA A 174 -22.17 -19.18 6.27
C ALA A 174 -22.54 -18.54 7.63
N PRO A 175 -23.73 -17.92 7.75
CA PRO A 175 -24.15 -17.32 9.02
C PRO A 175 -24.03 -18.36 10.13
N ARG A 176 -23.36 -17.99 11.23
CA ARG A 176 -23.30 -18.85 12.41
C ARG A 176 -24.73 -19.07 12.89
N SER A 177 -25.15 -20.33 12.97
CA SER A 177 -26.45 -20.69 13.54
C SER A 177 -26.56 -20.11 14.96
N PRO A 178 -27.71 -19.53 15.32
CA PRO A 178 -27.91 -19.02 16.67
C PRO A 178 -27.76 -20.16 17.68
N ALA A 179 -27.10 -19.85 18.81
CA ALA A 179 -26.90 -20.75 19.94
C ALA A 179 -28.21 -21.05 20.67
#